data_AF-A0A3B9RWM0-F1
#
_entry.id   AF-A0A3B9RWM0-F1
#
_cell.length_a   1.000
_cell.length_b   1.000
_cell.length_c   1.000
_cell.angle_alpha   90.00
_cell.angle_beta   90.00
_cell.angle_gamma   90.00
#
_symmetry.space_group_name_H-M   'P 1'
#
loop_
_entity.id
_entity.type
_entity.pdbx_description
1 polymer ?
#
loop_
_entity_poly.entity_id
_entity_poly.type
_entity_poly.pdbx_seq_one_letter_code
_entity_poly.pdbx_strand_id
1 'polypeptide(L)' 'MTAYIIRRLLLVVPTLIGIMTVNFIIIQIAPGGPVEQMIAKLQGEAVSATERLSGGGE' A
#
# COMPACT_ATOMS: atom_id res chain seq x y z
N MET A 1 -2.52 28.74 -25.74
CA MET A 1 -1.57 27.77 -25.15
C MET A 1 -1.93 27.38 -23.72
N THR A 2 -2.17 28.33 -22.81
CA THR A 2 -2.57 28.06 -21.40
C THR A 2 -3.84 27.22 -21.25
N ALA A 3 -4.88 27.50 -22.04
CA ALA A 3 -6.12 26.72 -22.04
C ALA A 3 -5.91 25.24 -22.46
N TYR A 4 -4.95 24.96 -23.35
CA TYR A 4 -4.62 23.60 -23.78
C TYR A 4 -3.88 22.83 -22.67
N ILE A 5 -2.96 23.49 -21.96
CA ILE A 5 -2.24 22.92 -20.82
C ILE A 5 -3.20 22.63 -19.66
N ILE A 6 -4.10 23.55 -19.34
CA ILE A 6 -5.13 23.34 -18.30
C ILE A 6 -6.04 22.17 -18.68
N ARG A 7 -6.48 22.09 -19.94
CA ARG A 7 -7.29 20.98 -20.43
C ARG A 7 -6.55 19.65 -20.35
N ARG A 8 -5.24 19.65 -20.61
CA ARG A 8 -4.39 18.46 -20.46
C ARG A 8 -4.25 18.03 -19.01
N LEU A 9 -4.04 18.97 -18.08
CA LEU A 9 -3.95 18.70 -16.64
C LEU A 9 -5.30 18.22 -16.07
N LEU A 10 -6.42 18.81 -16.49
CA LEU A 10 -7.75 18.37 -16.09
C LEU A 10 -8.06 16.93 -16.54
N LEU A 11 -7.52 16.49 -17.67
CA LEU A 11 -7.66 15.12 -18.17
C LEU A 11 -6.78 14.09 -17.43
N VAL A 12 -5.75 14.53 -16.69
CA VAL A 12 -4.95 13.63 -15.85
C VAL A 12 -5.75 13.14 -14.64
N VAL A 13 -6.54 14.03 -14.02
CA VAL A 13 -7.37 13.72 -12.85
C VAL A 13 -8.30 12.51 -13.06
N PRO A 14 -9.13 12.42 -14.12
CA PRO A 14 -9.98 11.25 -14.34
C PRO A 14 -9.17 9.97 -14.60
N THR A 15 -7.98 10.10 -15.19
CA THR A 15 -7.07 8.96 -15.40
C THR A 15 -6.57 8.43 -14.06
N LEU A 16 -6.15 9.33 -13.16
CA LEU A 16 -5.71 9.00 -11.81
C LEU A 16 -6.84 8.34 -10.99
N ILE A 17 -8.05 8.88 -11.06
CA ILE A 17 -9.21 8.28 -10.39
C ILE A 17 -9.47 6.87 -10.93
N GLY A 18 -9.45 6.68 -12.24
CA GLY A 18 -9.65 5.38 -12.87
C GLY A 18 -8.65 4.32 -12.38
N ILE A 19 -7.34 4.63 -12.39
CA ILE A 19 -6.33 3.68 -11.90
C ILE A 19 -6.44 3.41 -10.40
N MET A 20 -6.79 4.42 -9.59
CA MET A 20 -6.96 4.25 -8.15
C MET A 20 -8.17 3.37 -7.84
N THR A 21 -9.29 3.56 -8.54
CA THR A 21 -10.49 2.72 -8.37
C THR A 21 -10.23 1.27 -8.79
N VAL A 22 -9.55 1.06 -9.91
CA VAL A 22 -9.17 -0.30 -10.35
C VAL A 22 -8.24 -0.96 -9.33
N ASN A 23 -7.20 -0.26 -8.88
CA ASN A 23 -6.29 -0.75 -7.87
C ASN A 23 -7.01 -1.08 -6.55
N PHE A 24 -7.95 -0.23 -6.13
CA PHE A 24 -8.78 -0.44 -4.96
C PHE A 24 -9.63 -1.72 -5.08
N ILE A 25 -10.28 -1.95 -6.22
CA ILE A 25 -11.04 -3.17 -6.47
C ILE A 25 -10.14 -4.40 -6.42
N ILE A 26 -8.95 -4.35 -7.02
CA ILE A 26 -7.99 -5.45 -7.01
C ILE A 26 -7.57 -5.80 -5.58
N ILE A 27 -7.25 -4.77 -4.76
CA ILE A 27 -6.86 -4.95 -3.37
C ILE A 27 -7.98 -5.57 -2.54
N GLN A 28 -9.24 -5.15 -2.76
CA GLN A 28 -10.42 -5.65 -2.05
C GLN A 28 -10.72 -7.12 -2.37
N ILE A 29 -10.33 -7.61 -3.55
CA ILE A 29 -10.55 -9.01 -3.98
C ILE A 29 -9.45 -9.93 -3.44
N ALA A 30 -8.25 -9.41 -3.13
CA ALA A 30 -7.16 -10.21 -2.59
C ALA A 30 -7.49 -10.67 -1.14
N PRO A 31 -7.61 -11.99 -0.87
CA PRO A 31 -7.89 -12.49 0.47
C PRO A 31 -6.68 -12.27 1.39
N GLY A 32 -6.89 -11.58 2.51
CA GLY A 32 -5.84 -11.06 3.37
C GLY A 32 -5.21 -9.82 2.74
N GLY A 33 -5.63 -8.64 3.20
CA GLY A 33 -5.24 -7.38 2.59
C GLY A 33 -3.72 -7.24 2.54
N PRO A 34 -3.13 -6.65 1.47
CA PRO A 34 -1.71 -6.36 1.42
C PRO A 34 -1.21 -5.55 2.63
N VAL A 35 -2.12 -4.79 3.26
CA VAL A 35 -1.86 -4.09 4.52
C VAL A 35 -1.73 -5.06 5.70
N GLU A 36 -2.57 -6.09 5.82
CA GLU A 36 -2.47 -7.11 6.87
C GLU A 36 -1.21 -7.95 6.71
N GLN A 37 -0.83 -8.28 5.46
CA GLN A 37 0.43 -8.98 5.19
C GLN A 37 1.66 -8.11 5.47
N MET A 38 1.60 -6.80 5.18
CA MET A 38 2.66 -5.87 5.58
C MET A 38 2.74 -5.76 7.10
N ILE A 39 1.62 -5.53 7.80
CA ILE A 39 1.59 -5.45 9.26
C ILE A 39 2.09 -6.76 9.89
N ALA A 40 1.70 -7.92 9.37
CA ALA A 40 2.19 -9.22 9.85
C ALA A 40 3.70 -9.40 9.64
N LYS A 41 4.27 -8.89 8.54
CA LYS A 41 5.73 -8.85 8.34
C LYS A 41 6.42 -7.92 9.33
N LEU A 42 5.88 -6.72 9.55
CA LEU A 42 6.43 -5.77 10.54
C LEU A 42 6.32 -6.28 11.99
N GLN A 43 5.19 -6.91 12.35
CA GLN A 43 5.00 -7.54 13.66
C GLN A 43 5.88 -8.78 13.83
N GLY A 44 5.99 -9.63 12.80
CA GLY A 44 6.87 -10.81 12.83
C GLY A 44 8.35 -10.45 12.98
N GLU A 45 8.79 -9.34 12.39
CA GLU A 45 10.14 -8.79 12.56
C GLU A 45 10.38 -8.29 14.00
N ALA A 46 9.38 -7.62 14.60
CA ALA A 46 9.45 -7.17 15.99
C ALA A 46 9.47 -8.35 16.99
N VAL A 47 8.66 -9.39 16.76
CA VAL A 47 8.64 -10.59 17.60
C VAL A 47 9.96 -11.36 17.50
N SER A 48 10.54 -11.48 16.30
CA SER A 48 11.87 -12.10 16.12
C SER A 48 12.99 -11.34 16.84
N ALA A 49 12.94 -10.01 16.86
CA ALA A 49 13.88 -9.20 17.63
C ALA A 49 13.71 -9.44 19.15
N THR A 50 12.48 -9.49 19.66
CA THR A 50 12.21 -9.76 21.08
C THR A 50 12.58 -11.20 21.49
N GLU A 51 12.33 -12.21 20.66
CA GLU A 51 12.73 -13.60 20.93
C GLU A 51 14.27 -13.74 20.99
N ARG A 52 15.00 -13.06 20.10
CA ARG A 52 16.48 -13.05 20.14
C ARG A 52 17.05 -12.32 21.36
N LEU A 53 16.34 -11.35 21.90
CA LEU A 53 16.72 -10.63 23.12
C LEU A 53 16.32 -11.42 24.39
N SER A 54 15.24 -12.19 24.32
CA SER A 54 14.71 -13.00 25.44
C SER A 54 15.37 -14.37 25.57
N GLY A 55 15.91 -14.95 24.50
CA GLY A 55 16.52 -16.30 24.48
C GLY A 55 18.04 -16.35 24.69
N GLY A 56 18.68 -15.21 24.99
CA GLY A 56 20.14 -15.10 25.14
C GLY A 56 20.66 -15.17 26.58
N GLY A 57 19.83 -15.64 27.53
CA GLY A 57 20.13 -15.53 28.96
C GLY A 57 19.62 -16.66 29.82
N GLU A 58 19.74 -17.92 29.36
CA GLU A 58 19.77 -19.14 30.19
C GLU A 58 20.71 -20.18 29.57
#